data_AF-A0A2N1M1Z5-F1
#
_entry.id   AF-A0A2N1M1Z5-F1
#
_cell.length_a   1.000
_cell.length_b   1.000
_cell.length_c   1.000
_cell.angle_alpha   90.00
_cell.angle_beta   90.00
_cell.angle_gamma   90.00
#
_symmetry.space_group_name_H-M   'P 1'
#
loop_
_entity.id
_entity.type
_entity.pdbx_description
1 polymer ?
#
loop_
_entity_poly.entity_id
_entity_poly.type
_entity_poly.pdbx_seq_one_letter_code
_entity_poly.pdbx_strand_id
1 'polypeptide(L)'
;MVEESLESEENDQEVTLERLFTKAIKAGQEAIKCWYDVGKAVRNKVEEERNKLRIKEKSIRTKMYNELTKRLKGFSRKAIQSKIERAERVYKLFKGIGGRSKISRMKNTSMNTIINLKEKKGEVDELIRKVNEIEEERNGI
;
A
#
# COMPACT_ATOMS: atom_id res chain seq x y z
N MET A 1 18.89 -9.91 46.25
CA MET A 1 19.62 -10.85 45.39
C MET A 1 18.58 -11.45 44.47
N VAL A 2 18.21 -10.83 43.35
CA VAL A 2 19.01 -10.45 42.17
C VAL A 2 19.81 -11.63 41.66
N GLU A 3 19.35 -12.18 40.54
CA GLU A 3 20.07 -12.58 39.33
C GLU A 3 19.29 -13.73 38.69
N GLU A 4 18.99 -13.79 37.40
CA GLU A 4 19.06 -12.89 36.26
C GLU A 4 18.31 -13.69 35.20
N SER A 5 17.10 -13.26 34.84
CA SER A 5 16.30 -13.98 33.84
C SER A 5 16.91 -13.73 32.48
N LEU A 6 17.77 -14.66 32.06
CA LEU A 6 18.17 -14.99 30.69
C LEU A 6 17.74 -13.92 29.67
N GLU A 7 18.56 -12.88 29.54
CA GLU A 7 18.70 -12.20 28.26
C GLU A 7 19.01 -13.29 27.25
N SER A 8 18.01 -13.69 26.46
CA SER A 8 18.22 -14.54 25.31
C SER A 8 19.09 -13.73 24.35
N GLU A 9 20.38 -14.02 24.44
CA GLU A 9 21.46 -13.54 23.60
C GLU A 9 20.93 -13.28 22.18
N GLU A 10 21.00 -12.01 21.76
CA GLU A 10 20.96 -11.64 20.36
C GLU A 10 22.03 -12.46 19.67
N ASN A 11 21.61 -13.58 19.09
CA ASN A 11 22.51 -14.43 18.34
C ASN A 11 23.00 -13.61 17.14
N ASP A 12 24.24 -13.12 17.25
CA ASP A 12 25.11 -12.59 16.21
C ASP A 12 25.40 -13.69 15.17
N GLN A 13 24.33 -14.26 14.61
CA GLN A 13 24.37 -15.05 13.40
C GLN A 13 24.75 -14.12 12.29
N GLU A 14 26.01 -14.27 11.84
CA GLU A 14 26.56 -13.81 10.57
C GLU A 14 25.43 -13.54 9.57
N VAL A 15 25.08 -12.26 9.41
CA VAL A 15 23.94 -11.89 8.59
C VAL A 15 24.36 -12.06 7.14
N THR A 16 24.03 -13.21 6.56
CA THR A 16 24.36 -13.48 5.16
C THR A 16 23.72 -12.44 4.24
N LEU A 17 24.38 -12.17 3.10
CA LEU A 17 23.85 -11.27 2.07
C LEU A 17 22.44 -11.69 1.62
N GLU A 18 22.19 -13.00 1.52
CA GLU A 18 20.88 -13.56 1.18
C GLU A 18 19.79 -13.19 2.21
N ARG A 19 20.12 -13.26 3.52
CA ARG A 19 19.20 -12.90 4.60
C ARG A 19 18.88 -11.40 4.57
N LEU A 20 19.89 -10.55 4.38
CA LEU A 20 19.69 -9.10 4.22
C LEU A 20 18.81 -8.76 3.02
N PHE A 21 19.10 -9.39 1.87
CA PHE A 21 18.35 -9.18 0.63
C PHE A 21 16.88 -9.59 0.78
N THR A 22 16.62 -10.77 1.36
CA THR A 22 15.26 -11.25 1.63
C THR A 22 14.51 -10.36 2.61
N LYS A 23 15.19 -9.87 3.66
CA LYS A 23 14.60 -8.93 4.63
C LYS A 23 14.20 -7.62 3.96
N ALA A 24 15.02 -7.08 3.05
CA ALA A 24 14.71 -5.87 2.30
C ALA A 24 13.48 -6.04 1.38
N ILE A 25 13.37 -7.17 0.67
CA ILE A 25 12.20 -7.49 -0.15
C ILE A 25 10.93 -7.53 0.72
N LYS A 26 10.97 -8.27 1.85
CA LYS A 26 9.83 -8.39 2.77
C LYS A 26 9.42 -7.03 3.33
N ALA A 27 10.37 -6.18 3.71
CA ALA A 27 10.08 -4.82 4.18
C ALA A 27 9.38 -3.98 3.10
N GLY A 28 9.82 -4.08 1.84
CA GLY A 28 9.16 -3.44 0.71
C GLY A 28 7.73 -3.93 0.49
N GLN A 29 7.50 -5.24 0.57
CA GLN A 29 6.16 -5.83 0.48
C GLN A 29 5.25 -5.34 1.61
N GLU A 30 5.76 -5.27 2.84
CA GLU A 30 4.97 -4.81 3.99
C GLU A 30 4.63 -3.32 3.88
N ALA A 31 5.56 -2.49 3.38
CA ALA A 31 5.25 -1.10 3.06
C ALA A 31 4.11 -0.98 2.04
N ILE A 32 4.10 -1.82 0.99
CA ILE A 32 3.00 -1.85 0.01
C ILE A 32 1.69 -2.25 0.67
N LYS A 33 1.68 -3.23 1.58
CA LYS A 33 0.47 -3.61 2.32
C LYS A 33 -0.07 -2.47 3.19
N CYS A 34 0.80 -1.75 3.89
CA CYS A 34 0.40 -0.57 4.65
C CYS A 34 -0.26 0.49 3.76
N TRP A 35 0.30 0.77 2.58
CA TRP A 35 -0.30 1.70 1.62
C TRP A 35 -1.60 1.19 1.00
N TYR A 36 -1.73 -0.13 0.77
CA TYR A 36 -2.98 -0.75 0.38
C TYR A 36 -4.08 -0.52 1.43
N ASP A 37 -3.74 -0.72 2.71
CA ASP A 37 -4.68 -0.55 3.82
C ASP A 37 -5.11 0.93 3.98
N VAL A 38 -4.19 1.89 3.77
CA VAL A 38 -4.52 3.33 3.69
C VAL A 38 -5.49 3.61 2.53
N GLY A 39 -5.21 3.10 1.33
CA GLY A 39 -6.09 3.30 0.17
C GLY A 39 -7.49 2.72 0.37
N LYS A 40 -7.58 1.54 1.00
CA LYS A 40 -8.84 0.91 1.39
C LYS A 40 -9.62 1.78 2.38
N ALA A 41 -8.97 2.25 3.45
CA ALA A 41 -9.60 3.09 4.46
C ALA A 41 -10.13 4.41 3.89
N VAL A 42 -9.38 5.04 2.99
CA VAL A 42 -9.81 6.27 2.29
C VAL A 42 -11.08 6.02 1.48
N ARG A 43 -11.12 4.94 0.69
CA ARG A 43 -12.28 4.60 -0.14
C ARG A 43 -13.51 4.27 0.69
N ASN A 44 -13.34 3.49 1.76
CA ASN A 44 -14.43 3.19 2.69
C ASN A 44 -14.98 4.46 3.33
N LYS A 45 -14.13 5.37 3.81
CA LYS A 45 -14.57 6.65 4.41
C LYS A 45 -15.35 7.51 3.41
N VAL A 46 -14.87 7.62 2.17
CA VAL A 46 -15.57 8.37 1.12
C VAL A 46 -16.94 7.76 0.81
N GLU A 47 -17.02 6.44 0.69
CA GLU A 47 -18.27 5.73 0.40
C GLU A 47 -19.27 5.84 1.55
N GLU A 48 -18.82 5.65 2.79
CA GLU A 48 -19.65 5.78 3.98
C GLU A 48 -20.22 7.19 4.15
N GLU A 49 -19.38 8.24 4.07
CA GLU A 49 -19.86 9.62 4.21
C GLU A 49 -20.77 10.03 3.04
N ARG A 50 -20.50 9.54 1.84
CA ARG A 50 -21.38 9.78 0.68
C ARG A 50 -22.75 9.12 0.88
N ASN A 51 -22.78 7.88 1.34
CA ASN A 51 -24.02 7.12 1.51
C ASN A 51 -24.83 7.59 2.72
N LYS A 52 -24.18 7.87 3.86
CA LYS A 52 -24.84 8.28 5.11
C LYS A 52 -25.28 9.75 5.07
N LEU A 53 -24.42 10.64 4.58
CA LEU A 53 -24.61 12.09 4.72
C LEU A 53 -24.99 12.80 3.41
N ARG A 54 -25.06 12.06 2.29
CA ARG A 54 -25.28 12.60 0.93
C ARG A 54 -24.30 13.73 0.57
N ILE A 55 -23.11 13.74 1.18
CA ILE A 55 -22.08 14.74 0.95
C ILE A 55 -21.35 14.43 -0.35
N LYS A 56 -21.04 15.47 -1.14
CA LYS A 56 -20.21 15.34 -2.35
C LYS A 56 -18.79 14.87 -1.98
N GLU A 57 -18.25 13.92 -2.75
CA GLU A 57 -16.90 13.36 -2.55
C GLU A 57 -15.81 14.44 -2.43
N LYS A 58 -15.89 15.51 -3.22
CA LYS A 58 -14.95 16.64 -3.16
C LYS A 58 -14.89 17.25 -1.75
N SER A 59 -16.03 17.38 -1.07
CA SER A 59 -16.11 17.94 0.27
C SER A 59 -15.53 16.98 1.32
N ILE A 60 -15.82 15.68 1.18
CA ILE A 60 -15.28 14.62 2.05
C ILE A 60 -13.75 14.60 1.97
N ARG A 61 -13.21 14.56 0.75
CA ARG A 61 -11.75 14.61 0.51
C ARG A 61 -11.12 15.88 1.07
N THR A 62 -11.74 17.03 0.86
CA THR A 62 -11.22 18.31 1.37
C THR A 62 -11.14 18.32 2.90
N LYS A 63 -12.18 17.83 3.59
CA LYS A 63 -12.20 17.68 5.05
C LYS A 63 -11.11 16.73 5.53
N MET A 64 -10.98 15.56 4.90
CA MET A 64 -9.95 14.57 5.22
C MET A 64 -8.54 15.14 5.04
N TYR A 65 -8.26 15.83 3.93
CA TYR A 65 -6.97 16.48 3.70
C TYR A 65 -6.68 17.57 4.74
N ASN A 66 -7.69 18.38 5.11
CA ASN A 66 -7.55 19.40 6.16
C ASN A 66 -7.18 18.76 7.50
N GLU A 67 -7.89 17.70 7.88
CA GLU A 67 -7.67 16.98 9.13
C GLU A 67 -6.26 16.38 9.20
N LEU A 68 -5.83 15.68 8.15
CA LEU A 68 -4.49 15.09 8.08
C LEU A 68 -3.39 16.15 8.07
N THR A 69 -3.59 17.28 7.37
CA THR A 69 -2.62 18.39 7.38
C THR A 69 -2.43 18.97 8.78
N LYS A 70 -3.50 19.02 9.59
CA LYS A 70 -3.43 19.49 10.98
C LYS A 70 -2.70 18.52 11.91
N ARG A 71 -2.89 17.21 11.71
CA ARG A 71 -2.35 16.15 12.58
C ARG A 71 -0.92 15.76 12.21
N LEU A 72 -0.58 15.72 10.92
CA LEU A 72 0.72 15.27 10.41
C LEU A 72 1.67 16.46 10.21
N LYS A 73 2.22 16.97 11.32
CA LYS A 73 3.25 18.02 11.29
C LYS A 73 4.46 17.54 10.46
N GLY A 74 4.97 18.40 9.58
CA GLY A 74 6.09 18.08 8.69
C GLY A 74 5.70 17.63 7.28
N PHE A 75 4.41 17.40 6.99
CA PHE A 75 3.93 17.15 5.63
C PHE A 75 3.15 18.35 5.07
N SER A 76 3.51 18.79 3.86
CA SER A 76 2.69 19.75 3.14
C SER A 76 1.36 19.11 2.71
N ARG A 77 0.31 19.91 2.58
CA ARG A 77 -0.99 19.45 2.06
C ARG A 77 -0.85 18.72 0.73
N LYS A 78 -0.04 19.25 -0.19
CA LYS A 78 0.22 18.64 -1.50
C LYS A 78 0.88 17.26 -1.36
N ALA A 79 1.82 17.11 -0.43
CA ALA A 79 2.46 15.82 -0.16
C ALA A 79 1.45 14.79 0.38
N ILE A 80 0.55 15.19 1.27
CA ILE A 80 -0.52 14.34 1.81
C ILE A 80 -1.46 13.89 0.69
N GLN A 81 -1.95 14.83 -0.11
CA GLN A 81 -2.83 14.54 -1.25
C GLN A 81 -2.20 13.52 -2.19
N SER A 82 -0.96 13.79 -2.61
CA SER A 82 -0.24 12.90 -3.52
C SER A 82 -0.01 11.51 -2.93
N LYS A 83 0.29 11.39 -1.63
CA LYS A 83 0.43 10.09 -0.94
C LYS A 83 -0.90 9.34 -0.87
N ILE A 84 -2.01 10.03 -0.60
CA ILE A 84 -3.35 9.41 -0.57
C ILE A 84 -3.76 8.91 -1.96
N GLU A 85 -3.56 9.72 -3.00
CA GLU A 85 -3.88 9.33 -4.37
C GLU A 85 -3.07 8.07 -4.79
N ARG A 86 -1.80 8.01 -4.42
CA ARG A 86 -0.95 6.83 -4.60
C ARG A 86 -1.47 5.62 -3.84
N ALA A 87 -1.88 5.79 -2.58
CA ALA A 87 -2.47 4.72 -1.77
C ALA A 87 -3.76 4.17 -2.39
N GLU A 88 -4.64 5.05 -2.88
CA GLU A 88 -5.87 4.65 -3.57
C GLU A 88 -5.58 3.88 -4.86
N ARG A 89 -4.53 4.24 -5.61
CA ARG A 89 -4.07 3.48 -6.79
C ARG A 89 -3.58 2.09 -6.42
N VAL A 90 -2.77 1.97 -5.36
CA VAL A 90 -2.31 0.67 -4.82
C VAL A 90 -3.52 -0.19 -4.45
N TYR A 91 -4.47 0.37 -3.69
CA TYR A 91 -5.69 -0.34 -3.32
C TYR A 91 -6.48 -0.82 -4.55
N LYS A 92 -6.72 0.07 -5.53
CA LYS A 92 -7.45 -0.25 -6.75
C LYS A 92 -6.78 -1.39 -7.53
N LEU A 93 -5.47 -1.27 -7.76
CA LEU A 93 -4.69 -2.27 -8.50
C LEU A 93 -4.78 -3.64 -7.84
N PHE A 94 -4.42 -3.74 -6.56
CA PHE A 94 -4.39 -5.03 -5.89
C PHE A 94 -5.77 -5.61 -5.69
N LYS A 95 -6.79 -4.80 -5.36
CA LYS A 95 -8.18 -5.27 -5.29
C LYS A 95 -8.62 -5.92 -6.61
N GLY A 96 -8.20 -5.36 -7.75
CA GLY A 96 -8.54 -5.88 -9.08
C GLY A 96 -7.85 -7.20 -9.47
N ILE A 97 -6.73 -7.55 -8.85
CA ILE A 97 -5.93 -8.74 -9.21
C ILE A 97 -5.92 -9.85 -8.15
N GLY A 98 -6.76 -9.74 -7.11
CA GLY A 98 -6.89 -10.77 -6.05
C GLY A 98 -6.55 -10.30 -4.62
N GLY A 99 -6.41 -8.99 -4.41
CA GLY A 99 -6.33 -8.34 -3.11
C GLY A 99 -4.94 -8.38 -2.45
N ARG A 100 -4.95 -8.21 -1.12
CA ARG A 100 -3.74 -8.04 -0.28
C ARG A 100 -2.76 -9.21 -0.39
N SER A 101 -3.23 -10.44 -0.66
CA SER A 101 -2.41 -11.64 -0.78
C SER A 101 -1.46 -11.62 -1.97
N LYS A 102 -1.82 -10.91 -3.05
CA LYS A 102 -1.01 -10.80 -4.27
C LYS A 102 0.24 -9.96 -4.07
N ILE A 103 0.24 -9.05 -3.08
CA ILE A 103 1.41 -8.23 -2.72
C ILE A 103 2.58 -9.11 -2.25
N SER A 104 2.30 -10.16 -1.47
CA SER A 104 3.33 -11.09 -0.97
C SER A 104 4.00 -11.92 -2.06
N ARG A 105 3.40 -12.01 -3.26
CA ARG A 105 3.98 -12.74 -4.40
C ARG A 105 4.93 -11.87 -5.24
N MET A 106 5.03 -10.58 -4.95
CA MET A 106 5.85 -9.64 -5.72
C MET A 106 7.30 -9.66 -5.23
N LYS A 107 8.17 -10.29 -6.01
CA LYS A 107 9.61 -10.40 -5.69
C LYS A 107 10.43 -9.21 -6.20
N ASN A 108 10.02 -8.58 -7.30
CA ASN A 108 10.89 -7.68 -8.09
C ASN A 108 10.33 -6.27 -8.34
N THR A 109 9.13 -5.94 -7.85
CA THR A 109 8.47 -4.66 -8.18
C THR A 109 8.56 -3.69 -7.01
N SER A 110 9.30 -2.61 -7.20
CA SER A 110 9.45 -1.56 -6.19
C SER A 110 8.16 -0.75 -6.02
N MET A 111 7.94 -0.24 -4.79
CA MET A 111 6.89 0.73 -4.50
C MET A 111 6.94 1.92 -5.48
N ASN A 112 8.14 2.37 -5.84
CA ASN A 112 8.35 3.48 -6.77
C ASN A 112 7.79 3.18 -8.17
N THR A 113 7.89 1.95 -8.65
CA THR A 113 7.34 1.54 -9.95
C THR A 113 5.81 1.61 -9.95
N ILE A 114 5.15 1.13 -8.89
CA ILE A 114 3.68 1.20 -8.75
C ILE A 114 3.22 2.64 -8.49
N ILE A 115 3.96 3.38 -7.66
CA ILE A 115 3.68 4.77 -7.31
C ILE A 115 3.79 5.70 -8.52
N ASN A 116 4.74 5.42 -9.41
CA ASN A 116 5.03 6.22 -10.61
C ASN A 116 4.20 5.81 -11.84
N LEU A 117 3.25 4.87 -11.70
CA LEU A 117 2.20 4.67 -12.72
C LEU A 117 1.55 6.04 -12.96
N LYS A 118 1.68 6.52 -14.21
CA LYS A 118 1.33 7.90 -14.53
C LYS A 118 -0.18 8.04 -14.46
N GLU A 119 -0.63 9.26 -14.20
CA GLU A 119 -2.03 9.64 -14.08
C GLU A 119 -2.84 9.50 -15.38
N LYS A 120 -2.33 8.81 -16.42
CA LYS A 120 -3.14 8.59 -17.60
C LYS A 120 -4.33 7.72 -17.21
N LYS A 121 -5.51 8.32 -17.32
CA LYS A 121 -6.79 7.67 -17.07
C LYS A 121 -6.83 6.33 -17.82
N GLY A 122 -6.91 5.24 -17.07
CA GLY A 122 -6.98 3.88 -17.61
C GLY A 122 -5.71 3.03 -17.43
N GLU A 123 -4.54 3.58 -17.12
CA GLU A 123 -3.30 2.78 -16.97
C GLU A 123 -3.44 1.67 -15.91
N VAL A 124 -4.03 2.00 -14.76
CA VAL A 124 -4.28 1.01 -13.68
C VAL A 124 -5.29 -0.06 -14.12
N ASP A 125 -6.32 0.33 -14.87
CA ASP A 125 -7.34 -0.60 -15.34
C ASP A 125 -6.80 -1.54 -16.43
N GLU A 126 -5.98 -1.01 -17.34
CA GLU A 126 -5.26 -1.78 -18.36
C GLU A 126 -4.28 -2.76 -17.73
N LEU A 127 -3.57 -2.36 -16.67
CA LEU A 127 -2.70 -3.25 -15.91
C LEU A 127 -3.47 -4.37 -15.23
N ILE A 128 -4.60 -4.07 -14.59
CA ILE A 128 -5.46 -5.10 -13.99
C ILE A 128 -5.87 -6.12 -15.05
N ARG A 129 -6.32 -5.65 -16.23
CA ARG A 129 -6.72 -6.53 -17.34
C ARG A 129 -5.57 -7.44 -17.78
N LYS A 130 -4.40 -6.87 -18.07
CA LYS A 130 -3.22 -7.64 -18.52
C LYS A 130 -2.78 -8.68 -17.49
N VAL A 131 -2.80 -8.34 -16.21
CA VAL A 131 -2.43 -9.28 -15.13
C VAL A 131 -3.42 -10.44 -15.07
N ASN A 132 -4.71 -10.16 -15.21
CA ASN A 132 -5.73 -11.21 -15.19
C ASN A 132 -5.64 -12.12 -16.42
N GLU A 133 -5.42 -11.57 -17.62
CA GLU A 133 -5.16 -12.34 -18.85
C GLU A 133 -3.98 -13.32 -18.68
N ILE A 134 -2.85 -12.86 -18.13
CA ILE A 134 -1.67 -13.70 -17.88
C ILE A 134 -1.96 -14.80 -16.83
N GLU A 135 -2.71 -14.49 -15.78
CA GLU A 135 -3.06 -15.48 -14.75
C GLU A 135 -4.06 -16.52 -15.28
N GLU A 136 -4.97 -16.14 -16.18
CA GLU A 136 -5.87 -17.05 -16.89
C GLU A 136 -5.09 -18.00 -17.81
N GLU A 137 -4.17 -17.49 -18.62
CA GLU A 137 -3.28 -18.30 -19.46
C GLU A 137 -2.46 -19.32 -18.65
N ARG A 138 -1.99 -18.92 -17.45
CA ARG A 138 -1.21 -19.81 -16.57
C ARG A 138 -2.04 -20.88 -15.86
N ASN A 139 -3.32 -20.63 -15.62
CA ASN A 139 -4.22 -21.58 -14.95
C ASN A 139 -4.97 -22.49 -15.93
N GLY A 140 -4.93 -22.18 -17.23
CA GLY A 140 -5.51 -22.99 -18.30
C GLY A 140 -4.57 -24.04 -18.90
N ILE A 141 -3.36 -24.18 -18.36
CA ILE A 141 -2.36 -25.22 -18.67
C ILE A 141 -2.33 -26.20 -17.49
#